data_AF-X1DDF1-F1
#
_entry.id   AF-X1DDF1-F1
#
_cell.length_a   1.000
_cell.length_b   1.000
_cell.length_c   1.000
_cell.angle_alpha   90.00
_cell.angle_beta   90.00
_cell.angle_gamma   90.00
#
_symmetry.space_group_name_H-M   'P 1'
#
loop_
_entity.id
_entity.type
_entity.pdbx_description
1 polymer ?
#
loop_
_entity_poly.entity_id
_entity_poly.type
_entity_poly.pdbx_seq_one_letter_code
_entity_poly.pdbx_strand_id
1 'polypeptide(L)'
;MTEETKIRSKNSGSMGIVGIILGAAGVFCSYLFIFLFLDNIVSAETAAATECRLVSPFFIPLFAVIGILGGMIWLTAGVGFLQKKEWAYTLGVIAVVITLFATFWPNIPAMESKAVVPGPWFLIFFPNLLVYFILVMKKGHESGKKAWFGLVLGMAFILNFINGIAATTRMSNRLPAIN
;
A
#
# COMPACT_ATOMS: atom_id res chain seq x y z
N MET A 1 -20.76 15.67 -28.11
CA MET A 1 -19.56 15.39 -27.28
C MET A 1 -19.60 16.34 -26.09
N THR A 2 -19.92 15.84 -24.89
CA THR A 2 -20.10 16.62 -23.66
C THR A 2 -18.75 17.07 -23.07
N GLU A 3 -18.70 18.26 -22.48
CA GLU A 3 -17.48 18.88 -21.91
C GLU A 3 -16.68 17.98 -20.97
N GLU A 4 -17.32 17.01 -20.32
CA GLU A 4 -16.69 16.02 -19.44
C GLU A 4 -15.61 15.18 -20.14
N THR A 5 -15.82 14.84 -21.42
CA THR A 5 -14.81 14.10 -22.22
C THR A 5 -13.58 14.95 -22.55
N LYS A 6 -13.74 16.27 -22.65
CA LYS A 6 -12.66 17.21 -23.00
C LYS A 6 -11.67 17.38 -21.84
N ILE A 7 -12.17 17.45 -20.60
CA ILE A 7 -11.37 17.55 -19.37
C ILE A 7 -10.65 16.21 -19.07
N ARG A 8 -11.32 15.06 -19.30
CA ARG A 8 -10.73 13.71 -19.17
C ARG A 8 -9.45 13.54 -19.99
N SER A 9 -9.35 14.23 -21.13
CA SER A 9 -8.22 14.14 -22.05
C SER A 9 -7.02 15.04 -21.71
N LYS A 10 -7.24 16.21 -21.09
CA LYS A 10 -6.19 17.25 -20.94
C LYS A 10 -5.10 16.88 -19.92
N ASN A 11 -5.40 16.02 -18.94
CA ASN A 11 -4.48 15.60 -17.87
C ASN A 11 -4.21 14.08 -17.86
N SER A 12 -4.44 13.42 -19.00
CA SER A 12 -4.25 11.97 -19.16
C SER A 12 -2.76 11.59 -19.24
N GLY A 13 -1.95 12.38 -19.95
CA GLY A 13 -0.51 12.12 -20.12
C GLY A 13 0.30 12.24 -18.83
N SER A 14 0.06 13.28 -18.02
CA SER A 14 0.76 13.48 -16.74
C SER A 14 0.50 12.36 -15.75
N MET A 15 -0.76 11.91 -15.64
CA MET A 15 -1.13 10.74 -14.82
C MET A 15 -0.55 9.42 -15.34
N GLY A 16 -0.37 9.28 -16.65
CA GLY A 16 0.29 8.13 -17.24
C GLY A 16 1.76 8.04 -16.81
N ILE A 17 2.48 9.16 -16.86
CA ILE A 17 3.88 9.24 -16.40
C ILE A 17 3.97 8.96 -14.91
N VAL A 18 3.13 9.60 -14.10
CA VAL A 18 3.07 9.36 -12.64
C VAL A 18 2.80 7.89 -12.36
N GLY A 19 1.86 7.26 -13.07
CA GLY A 19 1.54 5.85 -12.87
C GLY A 19 2.67 4.90 -13.26
N ILE A 20 3.43 5.22 -14.31
CA ILE A 20 4.62 4.45 -14.67
C ILE A 20 5.71 4.59 -13.60
N ILE A 21 5.98 5.82 -13.13
CA ILE A 21 6.99 6.06 -12.09
C ILE A 21 6.62 5.34 -10.80
N LEU A 22 5.38 5.49 -10.33
CA LEU A 22 4.91 4.84 -9.09
C LEU A 22 4.83 3.33 -9.23
N GLY A 23 4.42 2.82 -10.39
CA GLY A 23 4.40 1.38 -10.67
C GLY A 23 5.80 0.78 -10.67
N ALA A 24 6.73 1.40 -11.40
CA ALA A 24 8.13 0.96 -11.44
C ALA A 24 8.80 1.06 -10.08
N ALA A 25 8.64 2.18 -9.36
CA ALA A 25 9.17 2.35 -8.01
C ALA A 25 8.53 1.37 -7.03
N GLY A 26 7.22 1.12 -7.12
CA GLY A 26 6.51 0.17 -6.29
C GLY A 26 7.01 -1.26 -6.47
N VAL A 27 7.18 -1.71 -7.72
CA VAL A 27 7.75 -3.04 -8.04
C VAL A 27 9.20 -3.11 -7.57
N PHE A 28 10.02 -2.11 -7.92
CA PHE A 28 11.45 -2.12 -7.62
C PHE A 28 11.72 -2.09 -6.11
N CYS A 29 11.12 -1.15 -5.37
CA CYS A 29 11.31 -1.07 -3.93
C CYS A 29 10.76 -2.30 -3.20
N SER A 30 9.59 -2.83 -3.60
CA SER A 30 9.06 -4.06 -3.00
C SER A 30 9.94 -5.27 -3.29
N TYR A 31 10.53 -5.34 -4.49
CA TYR A 31 11.53 -6.36 -4.84
C TYR A 31 12.78 -6.25 -3.95
N LEU A 32 13.33 -5.04 -3.77
CA LEU A 32 14.48 -4.83 -2.88
C LEU A 32 14.17 -5.30 -1.44
N PHE A 33 12.99 -4.96 -0.92
CA PHE A 33 12.62 -5.35 0.44
C PHE A 33 12.43 -6.85 0.62
N ILE A 34 11.96 -7.59 -0.39
CA ILE A 34 11.81 -9.04 -0.32
C ILE A 34 13.15 -9.76 -0.51
N PHE A 35 13.93 -9.39 -1.52
CA PHE A 35 15.06 -10.23 -1.95
C PHE A 35 16.39 -9.82 -1.34
N LEU A 36 16.53 -8.58 -0.87
CA LEU A 36 17.80 -8.08 -0.33
C LEU A 36 17.72 -7.76 1.16
N PHE A 37 16.57 -7.30 1.65
CA PHE A 37 16.45 -6.80 3.02
C PHE A 37 15.54 -7.62 3.92
N LEU A 38 14.86 -8.66 3.41
CA LEU A 38 13.84 -9.37 4.17
C LEU A 38 14.39 -9.99 5.45
N ASP A 39 15.51 -10.70 5.39
CA ASP A 39 16.10 -11.36 6.56
C ASP A 39 16.53 -10.33 7.62
N ASN A 40 17.10 -9.20 7.19
CA ASN A 40 17.52 -8.12 8.09
C ASN A 40 16.31 -7.43 8.74
N ILE A 41 15.25 -7.20 7.97
CA ILE A 41 14.02 -6.58 8.48
C ILE A 41 13.33 -7.55 9.44
N VAL A 42 13.10 -8.79 9.03
CA VAL A 42 12.40 -9.78 9.87
C VAL A 42 13.20 -10.08 11.14
N SER A 43 14.52 -10.18 11.09
CA SER A 43 15.35 -10.38 12.30
C SER A 43 15.31 -9.18 13.24
N ALA A 44 15.38 -7.95 12.72
CA ALA A 44 15.24 -6.74 13.54
C ALA A 44 13.84 -6.64 14.18
N GLU A 45 12.79 -6.90 13.40
CA GLU A 45 11.41 -6.87 13.87
C GLU A 45 11.14 -7.96 14.91
N THR A 46 11.61 -9.19 14.70
CA THR A 46 11.39 -10.29 15.65
C THR A 46 12.23 -10.18 16.93
N ALA A 47 13.35 -9.48 16.89
CA ALA A 47 14.17 -9.20 18.08
C ALA A 47 13.54 -8.13 18.98
N ALA A 48 12.85 -7.14 18.39
CA ALA A 48 12.35 -5.96 19.12
C ALA A 48 10.83 -5.96 19.35
N ALA A 49 10.02 -6.57 18.47
CA ALA A 49 8.57 -6.64 18.63
C ALA A 49 8.15 -7.75 19.61
N THR A 50 7.07 -7.51 20.36
CA THR A 50 6.52 -8.47 21.34
C THR A 50 5.21 -9.08 20.84
N GLU A 51 4.35 -8.26 20.24
CA GLU A 51 3.00 -8.62 19.83
C GLU A 51 2.94 -9.11 18.38
N CYS A 52 3.80 -8.58 17.51
CA CYS A 52 3.88 -8.99 16.11
C CYS A 52 4.94 -10.06 15.81
N ARG A 53 5.78 -10.47 16.79
CA ARG A 53 6.94 -11.36 16.58
C ARG A 53 6.62 -12.66 15.83
N LEU A 54 5.53 -13.33 16.16
CA LEU A 54 5.13 -14.60 15.53
C LEU A 54 4.57 -14.41 14.11
N VAL A 55 4.19 -13.19 13.77
CA VAL A 55 3.29 -12.90 12.64
C VAL A 55 4.02 -12.07 11.56
N SER A 56 4.99 -11.25 11.95
CA SER A 56 5.85 -10.48 11.05
C SER A 56 6.55 -11.32 9.98
N PRO A 57 7.11 -12.52 10.26
CA PRO A 57 7.76 -13.33 9.23
C PRO A 57 6.80 -13.80 8.12
N PHE A 58 5.50 -13.90 8.41
CA PHE A 58 4.50 -14.33 7.42
C PHE A 58 3.92 -13.15 6.64
N PHE A 59 3.54 -12.08 7.34
CA PHE A 59 2.83 -10.96 6.71
C PHE A 59 3.74 -9.98 5.96
N ILE A 60 5.00 -9.78 6.40
CA ILE A 60 5.92 -8.87 5.70
C ILE A 60 6.18 -9.35 4.25
N PRO A 61 6.56 -10.62 3.99
CA PRO A 61 6.69 -11.12 2.62
C PRO A 61 5.37 -11.06 1.84
N LEU A 62 4.26 -11.46 2.46
CA LEU A 62 2.94 -11.49 1.83
C LEU A 62 2.55 -10.09 1.30
N PHE A 63 2.67 -9.06 2.13
CA PHE A 63 2.32 -7.71 1.72
C PHE A 63 3.30 -7.12 0.71
N ALA A 64 4.58 -7.49 0.77
CA ALA A 64 5.52 -7.06 -0.24
C ALA A 64 5.19 -7.67 -1.64
N VAL A 65 4.73 -8.93 -1.71
CA VAL A 65 4.23 -9.53 -2.96
C VAL A 65 2.98 -8.80 -3.45
N ILE A 66 2.04 -8.49 -2.57
CA ILE A 66 0.85 -7.69 -2.92
C ILE A 66 1.27 -6.29 -3.39
N GLY A 67 2.34 -5.71 -2.84
CA GLY A 67 2.93 -4.46 -3.27
C GLY A 67 3.48 -4.50 -4.70
N ILE A 68 4.15 -5.60 -5.08
CA ILE A 68 4.57 -5.84 -6.47
C ILE A 68 3.36 -5.89 -7.40
N LEU A 69 2.32 -6.64 -7.02
CA LEU A 69 1.07 -6.70 -7.80
C LEU A 69 0.43 -5.32 -7.95
N GLY A 70 0.36 -4.53 -6.87
CA GLY A 70 -0.11 -3.15 -6.89
C GLY A 70 0.68 -2.29 -7.87
N GLY A 71 2.01 -2.42 -7.87
CA GLY A 71 2.91 -1.75 -8.81
C GLY A 71 2.69 -2.16 -10.28
N MET A 72 2.46 -3.46 -10.55
CA MET A 72 2.13 -3.95 -11.89
C MET A 72 0.78 -3.40 -12.39
N ILE A 73 -0.24 -3.34 -11.52
CA ILE A 73 -1.52 -2.73 -11.88
C ILE A 73 -1.32 -1.23 -12.14
N TRP A 74 -0.46 -0.56 -11.39
CA TRP A 74 -0.08 0.83 -11.66
C TRP A 74 0.58 1.03 -13.04
N LEU A 75 1.48 0.13 -13.44
CA LEU A 75 2.09 0.17 -14.78
C LEU A 75 1.03 0.03 -15.88
N THR A 76 0.10 -0.93 -15.73
CA THR A 76 -0.99 -1.12 -16.71
C THR A 76 -1.94 0.07 -16.75
N ALA A 77 -2.29 0.65 -15.60
CA ALA A 77 -3.07 1.88 -15.52
C ALA A 77 -2.33 3.07 -16.16
N GLY A 78 -1.02 3.17 -15.96
CA GLY A 78 -0.15 4.19 -16.56
C GLY A 78 -0.18 4.15 -18.09
N VAL A 79 -0.03 2.96 -18.68
CA VAL A 79 -0.17 2.76 -20.13
C VAL A 79 -1.58 3.11 -20.60
N GLY A 80 -2.60 2.70 -19.86
CA GLY A 80 -3.99 3.05 -20.15
C GLY A 80 -4.23 4.57 -20.15
N PHE A 81 -3.60 5.31 -19.23
CA PHE A 81 -3.69 6.76 -19.15
C PHE A 81 -2.98 7.45 -20.32
N LEU A 82 -1.82 6.96 -20.76
CA LEU A 82 -1.13 7.45 -21.95
C LEU A 82 -1.96 7.23 -23.22
N GLN A 83 -2.64 6.08 -23.31
CA GLN A 83 -3.53 5.75 -24.43
C GLN A 83 -4.94 6.34 -24.30
N LYS A 84 -5.20 7.18 -23.27
CA LYS A 84 -6.49 7.84 -23.01
C LYS A 84 -7.67 6.88 -22.93
N LYS A 85 -7.46 5.67 -22.40
CA LYS A 85 -8.51 4.66 -22.26
C LYS A 85 -9.37 4.93 -21.03
N GLU A 86 -10.66 4.64 -21.11
CA GLU A 86 -11.60 4.90 -20.01
C GLU A 86 -11.38 3.99 -18.80
N TRP A 87 -10.96 2.74 -19.03
CA TRP A 87 -10.66 1.77 -17.97
C TRP A 87 -9.44 2.14 -17.13
N ALA A 88 -8.57 3.03 -17.63
CA ALA A 88 -7.34 3.43 -16.95
C ALA A 88 -7.62 4.09 -15.61
N TYR A 89 -8.73 4.83 -15.51
CA TYR A 89 -9.14 5.46 -14.26
C TYR A 89 -9.47 4.42 -13.19
N THR A 90 -10.33 3.45 -13.51
CA THR A 90 -10.73 2.39 -12.58
C THR A 90 -9.53 1.57 -12.13
N LEU A 91 -8.66 1.16 -13.06
CA LEU A 91 -7.43 0.45 -12.70
C LEU A 91 -6.48 1.30 -11.86
N GLY A 92 -6.36 2.60 -12.13
CA GLY A 92 -5.55 3.51 -11.31
C GLY A 92 -6.05 3.63 -9.87
N VAL A 93 -7.38 3.68 -9.67
CA VAL A 93 -7.99 3.68 -8.33
C VAL A 93 -7.73 2.35 -7.62
N ILE A 94 -7.90 1.21 -8.30
CA ILE A 94 -7.61 -0.11 -7.74
C ILE A 94 -6.12 -0.22 -7.37
N ALA A 95 -5.23 0.19 -8.28
CA ALA A 95 -3.78 0.15 -8.07
C ALA A 95 -3.35 0.95 -6.85
N VAL A 96 -3.84 2.19 -6.72
CA VAL A 96 -3.44 3.05 -5.60
C VAL A 96 -3.97 2.52 -4.27
N VAL A 97 -5.18 1.96 -4.24
CA VAL A 97 -5.76 1.36 -3.01
C VAL A 97 -4.98 0.12 -2.60
N ILE A 98 -4.69 -0.80 -3.53
CA ILE A 98 -3.90 -2.00 -3.26
C ILE A 98 -2.48 -1.61 -2.80
N THR A 99 -1.87 -0.63 -3.45
CA THR A 99 -0.52 -0.18 -3.09
C THR A 99 -0.49 0.46 -1.71
N LEU A 100 -1.48 1.32 -1.38
CA LEU A 100 -1.60 1.91 -0.04
C LEU A 100 -1.81 0.84 1.03
N PHE A 101 -2.67 -0.14 0.75
CA PHE A 101 -2.91 -1.26 1.64
C PHE A 101 -1.63 -2.05 1.88
N ALA A 102 -0.96 -2.51 0.82
CA ALA A 102 0.24 -3.33 0.89
C ALA A 102 1.42 -2.63 1.56
N THR A 103 1.57 -1.32 1.37
CA THR A 103 2.71 -0.56 1.88
C THR A 103 2.49 -0.03 3.29
N PHE A 104 1.25 0.10 3.75
CA PHE A 104 0.97 0.51 5.12
C PHE A 104 1.22 -0.61 6.13
N TRP A 105 0.87 -1.85 5.77
CA TRP A 105 0.95 -3.02 6.66
C TRP A 105 2.34 -3.29 7.28
N PRO A 106 3.42 -3.40 6.48
CA PRO A 106 4.75 -3.66 7.03
C PRO A 106 5.27 -2.55 7.95
N ASN A 107 4.71 -1.33 7.88
CA ASN A 107 5.11 -0.24 8.76
C ASN A 107 4.59 -0.40 10.19
N ILE A 108 3.55 -1.20 10.42
CA ILE A 108 3.00 -1.35 11.79
C ILE A 108 3.92 -2.14 12.71
N PRO A 109 4.45 -3.32 12.30
CA PRO A 109 5.51 -3.97 13.06
C PRO A 109 6.72 -3.03 13.28
N ALA A 110 7.16 -2.31 12.25
CA ALA A 110 8.29 -1.37 12.35
C ALA A 110 8.06 -0.22 13.35
N MET A 111 6.80 0.21 13.51
CA MET A 111 6.41 1.19 14.51
C MET A 111 6.29 0.60 15.92
N GLU A 112 5.92 -0.68 16.05
CA GLU A 112 5.91 -1.39 17.33
C GLU A 112 7.34 -1.60 17.85
N SER A 113 8.23 -2.09 16.98
CA SER A 113 9.62 -2.39 17.32
C SER A 113 10.46 -1.14 17.60
N LYS A 114 10.01 0.04 17.12
CA LYS A 114 10.75 1.32 17.11
C LYS A 114 12.15 1.20 16.47
N ALA A 115 12.45 0.08 15.82
CA ALA A 115 13.77 -0.22 15.29
C ALA A 115 14.04 0.60 14.02
N VAL A 116 13.00 0.88 13.24
CA VAL A 116 13.10 1.63 11.99
C VAL A 116 11.86 2.52 11.83
N VAL A 117 11.95 3.77 12.33
CA VAL A 117 10.90 4.79 12.12
C VAL A 117 11.51 6.02 11.42
N PRO A 118 10.97 6.45 10.25
CA PRO A 118 9.89 5.82 9.49
C PRO A 118 10.36 4.53 8.80
N GLY A 119 9.52 3.48 8.87
CA GLY A 119 9.74 2.20 8.20
C GLY A 119 9.93 2.36 6.68
N PRO A 120 10.68 1.45 6.04
CA PRO A 120 11.14 1.65 4.66
C PRO A 120 10.00 1.69 3.63
N TRP A 121 8.84 1.10 3.94
CA TRP A 121 7.66 1.14 3.07
C TRP A 121 6.96 2.51 3.05
N PHE A 122 7.23 3.41 3.99
CA PHE A 122 6.70 4.78 3.92
C PHE A 122 7.17 5.55 2.67
N LEU A 123 8.33 5.18 2.13
CA LEU A 123 8.85 5.73 0.86
C LEU A 123 7.91 5.47 -0.31
N ILE A 124 7.16 4.37 -0.29
CA ILE A 124 6.18 4.02 -1.33
C ILE A 124 4.79 4.52 -0.93
N PHE A 125 4.44 4.43 0.36
CA PHE A 125 3.13 4.80 0.88
C PHE A 125 2.80 6.28 0.66
N PHE A 126 3.65 7.21 1.11
CA PHE A 126 3.32 8.65 1.07
C PHE A 126 3.13 9.21 -0.34
N PRO A 127 3.97 8.88 -1.34
CA PRO A 127 3.72 9.30 -2.72
C PRO A 127 2.39 8.75 -3.26
N ASN A 128 2.07 7.48 -2.98
CA ASN A 128 0.79 6.90 -3.39
C ASN A 128 -0.39 7.54 -2.67
N LEU A 129 -0.22 7.96 -1.41
CA LEU A 129 -1.28 8.60 -0.63
C LEU A 129 -1.65 9.96 -1.21
N LEU A 130 -0.64 10.74 -1.59
CA LEU A 130 -0.83 12.03 -2.27
C LEU A 130 -1.59 11.81 -3.60
N VAL A 131 -1.19 10.79 -4.36
CA VAL A 131 -1.77 10.48 -5.66
C VAL A 131 -3.19 9.93 -5.54
N TYR A 132 -3.52 9.20 -4.46
CA TYR A 132 -4.89 8.80 -4.14
C TYR A 132 -5.82 10.01 -4.01
N PHE A 133 -5.42 11.03 -3.25
CA PHE A 133 -6.22 12.24 -3.12
C PHE A 133 -6.35 12.98 -4.46
N ILE A 134 -5.29 13.04 -5.27
CA ILE A 134 -5.36 13.63 -6.62
C ILE A 134 -6.33 12.84 -7.51
N LEU A 135 -6.25 11.50 -7.54
CA LEU A 135 -7.10 10.65 -8.35
C LEU A 135 -8.57 10.78 -7.96
N VAL A 136 -8.87 10.60 -6.67
CA VAL A 136 -10.26 10.55 -6.19
C VAL A 136 -10.89 11.94 -6.13
N MET A 137 -10.18 12.96 -5.62
CA MET A 137 -10.75 14.30 -5.48
C MET A 137 -10.75 15.09 -6.78
N LYS A 138 -9.65 15.10 -7.55
CA LYS A 138 -9.57 15.94 -8.77
C LYS A 138 -10.13 15.29 -10.02
N LYS A 139 -9.99 13.96 -10.16
CA LYS A 139 -10.35 13.25 -11.40
C LYS A 139 -11.65 12.46 -11.30
N GLY A 140 -12.00 12.02 -10.10
CA GLY A 140 -13.29 11.36 -9.83
C GLY A 140 -14.48 12.32 -9.72
N HIS A 141 -14.24 13.63 -9.58
CA HIS A 141 -15.28 14.62 -9.25
C HIS A 141 -16.06 14.25 -7.96
N GLU A 142 -15.49 13.37 -7.14
CA GLU A 142 -16.11 12.92 -5.91
C GLU A 142 -15.86 13.94 -4.80
N SER A 143 -16.84 14.07 -3.90
CA SER A 143 -16.69 14.98 -2.76
C SER A 143 -15.50 14.52 -1.91
N GLY A 144 -14.63 15.46 -1.51
CA GLY A 144 -13.44 15.14 -0.70
C GLY A 144 -13.77 14.38 0.60
N LYS A 145 -15.01 14.53 1.08
CA LYS A 145 -15.58 13.74 2.19
C LYS A 145 -15.58 12.23 1.91
N LYS A 146 -15.92 11.80 0.69
CA LYS A 146 -15.89 10.38 0.29
C LYS A 146 -14.46 9.82 0.23
N ALA A 147 -13.51 10.60 -0.28
CA ALA A 147 -12.10 10.20 -0.31
C ALA A 147 -11.53 10.00 1.11
N TRP A 148 -11.85 10.93 2.02
CA TRP A 148 -11.52 10.80 3.44
C TRP A 148 -12.25 9.64 4.11
N PHE A 149 -13.54 9.46 3.82
CA PHE A 149 -14.31 8.34 4.36
C PHE A 149 -13.72 6.99 3.94
N GLY A 150 -13.36 6.83 2.65
CA GLY A 150 -12.69 5.62 2.17
C GLY A 150 -11.34 5.38 2.84
N LEU A 151 -10.56 6.44 3.05
CA LEU A 151 -9.28 6.33 3.77
C LEU A 151 -9.48 5.92 5.23
N VAL A 152 -10.40 6.58 5.94
CA VAL A 152 -10.71 6.26 7.34
C VAL A 152 -11.26 4.84 7.48
N LEU A 153 -12.11 4.40 6.54
CA LEU A 153 -12.62 3.03 6.51
C LEU A 153 -11.48 2.02 6.31
N GLY A 154 -10.56 2.29 5.39
CA GLY A 154 -9.36 1.48 5.19
C GLY A 154 -8.48 1.41 6.45
N MET A 155 -8.26 2.55 7.11
CA MET A 155 -7.53 2.61 8.37
C MET A 155 -8.23 1.83 9.48
N ALA A 156 -9.55 1.97 9.62
CA ALA A 156 -10.33 1.23 10.61
C ALA A 156 -10.26 -0.29 10.37
N PHE A 157 -10.31 -0.72 9.10
CA PHE A 157 -10.11 -2.12 8.74
C PHE A 157 -8.73 -2.64 9.15
N ILE A 158 -7.66 -1.91 8.82
CA ILE A 158 -6.29 -2.32 9.14
C ILE A 158 -6.09 -2.39 10.66
N LEU A 159 -6.53 -1.37 11.40
CA LEU A 159 -6.40 -1.34 12.86
C LEU A 159 -7.18 -2.48 13.53
N ASN A 160 -8.38 -2.80 13.06
CA ASN A 160 -9.17 -3.91 13.59
C ASN A 160 -8.47 -5.26 13.34
N PHE A 161 -7.90 -5.44 12.14
CA PHE A 161 -7.15 -6.67 11.82
C PHE A 161 -5.91 -6.83 12.71
N ILE A 162 -5.13 -5.76 12.93
CA ILE A 162 -3.96 -5.81 13.83
C ILE A 162 -4.36 -6.11 15.26
N ASN A 163 -5.45 -5.53 15.72
CA ASN A 163 -5.97 -5.83 17.05
C ASN A 163 -6.33 -7.32 17.19
N GLY A 164 -6.86 -7.92 16.11
CA GLY A 164 -7.08 -9.36 16.00
C GLY A 164 -5.77 -10.17 16.06
N ILE A 165 -4.74 -9.78 15.29
CA ILE A 165 -3.41 -10.42 15.35
C ILE A 165 -2.84 -10.37 16.77
N ALA A 166 -2.81 -9.18 17.38
CA ALA A 166 -2.23 -8.98 18.71
C ALA A 166 -2.97 -9.81 19.76
N ALA A 167 -4.31 -9.88 19.70
CA ALA A 167 -5.09 -10.75 20.58
C ALA A 167 -4.71 -12.23 20.41
N THR A 168 -4.57 -12.71 19.18
CA THR A 168 -4.14 -14.08 18.90
C THR A 168 -2.73 -14.36 19.39
N THR A 169 -1.77 -13.46 19.16
CA THR A 169 -0.39 -13.61 19.66
C THR A 169 -0.36 -13.69 21.19
N ARG A 170 -1.14 -12.86 21.90
CA ARG A 170 -1.25 -12.90 23.37
C ARG A 170 -1.83 -14.20 23.89
N MET A 171 -2.83 -14.76 23.20
CA MET A 171 -3.38 -16.07 23.54
C MET A 171 -2.32 -17.16 23.31
N SER A 172 -1.62 -17.12 22.19
CA SER A 172 -0.55 -18.08 21.86
C SER A 172 0.60 -18.04 22.88
N ASN A 173 1.04 -16.85 23.29
CA ASN A 173 2.14 -16.68 24.26
C ASN A 173 1.77 -17.12 25.69
N ARG A 174 0.47 -17.27 25.99
CA ARG A 174 -0.03 -17.74 27.30
C ARG A 174 -0.24 -19.26 27.35
N LEU A 175 -0.16 -19.95 26.22
CA LEU A 175 -0.24 -21.41 26.19
C LEU A 175 1.09 -22.00 26.69
N PRO A 176 1.06 -23.04 27.54
CA PRO A 176 2.28 -23.75 27.91
C PRO A 176 2.91 -24.32 26.65
N ALA A 177 4.25 -24.19 26.52
CA ALA A 177 4.98 -24.77 25.41
C ALA A 177 4.72 -26.29 25.39
N ILE A 178 4.00 -26.75 24.38
CA ILE A 178 3.85 -28.18 24.11
C ILE A 178 5.15 -28.57 23.41
N ASN A 179 6.10 -29.07 24.20
CA ASN A 179 7.35 -29.66 23.71
C ASN A 179 7.07 -30.89 22.84
#